data_AF-A0A957DRG2-F1
#
_entry.id   AF-A0A957DRG2-F1
#
_cell.length_a   1.000
_cell.length_b   1.000
_cell.length_c   1.000
_cell.angle_alpha   90.00
_cell.angle_beta   90.00
_cell.angle_gamma   90.00
#
_symmetry.space_group_name_H-M   'P 1'
#
loop_
_entity.id
_entity.type
_entity.pdbx_description
1 polymer ?
#
loop_
_entity_poly.entity_id
_entity_poly.type
_entity_poly.pdbx_seq_one_letter_code
_entity_poly.pdbx_strand_id
1 'polypeptide(L)'
;MLILLILKFAVVAAFLFMFWRRPSLNWGIGLLTVTSAVLLDTFLGTFNREEMLAQFGFFFYIIAGLLIGGAAYWLFSLFQPVQAMMSGGQSREVTAVAANPDAAPQTSQNPIQFSPGTDETGTAFDRQMIYEEIRDRLGREDVLDLLFDLRIQDNEVMTLQQDMHQLIINLMELTAQRGQTGQLALAVERILTPPAPEGLPRLEKISLESPPTILRHYLLAHYDLEKLQKTAVALGIDWEQLTVTSKKSKVRDLLHYLYRRNRLDELIDLMQANGSV
;
A
#
# COMPACT_ATOMS: atom_id res chain seq x y z
N MET A 1 22.95 -21.63 -35.63
CA MET A 1 22.62 -22.04 -34.23
C MET A 1 23.23 -21.12 -33.18
N LEU A 2 24.55 -20.91 -33.16
CA LEU A 2 25.23 -20.14 -32.12
C LEU A 2 24.73 -18.67 -31.99
N ILE A 3 24.50 -17.99 -33.12
CA ILE A 3 24.01 -16.60 -33.15
C ILE A 3 22.60 -16.44 -32.54
N LEU A 4 21.68 -17.37 -32.83
CA LEU A 4 20.33 -17.36 -32.26
C LEU A 4 20.34 -17.63 -30.75
N LEU A 5 21.25 -18.49 -30.30
CA LEU A 5 21.43 -18.78 -28.88
C LEU A 5 21.98 -17.55 -28.14
N ILE A 6 22.99 -16.88 -28.69
CA ILE A 6 23.53 -15.62 -28.15
C ILE A 6 22.44 -14.55 -28.05
N LEU A 7 21.60 -14.41 -29.07
CA LEU A 7 20.52 -13.42 -29.07
C LEU A 7 19.50 -13.69 -27.94
N LYS A 8 19.11 -14.95 -27.72
CA LYS A 8 18.21 -15.34 -26.62
C LYS A 8 18.79 -14.99 -25.25
N PHE A 9 20.06 -15.30 -25.02
CA PHE A 9 20.74 -14.96 -23.78
C PHE A 9 20.89 -13.45 -23.60
N ALA A 10 21.14 -12.68 -24.68
CA ALA A 10 21.20 -11.23 -24.63
C ALA A 10 19.84 -10.62 -24.22
N VAL A 11 18.72 -11.16 -24.73
CA VAL A 11 17.38 -10.73 -24.33
C VAL A 11 17.11 -11.01 -22.85
N VAL A 12 17.43 -12.21 -22.36
CA VAL A 12 17.31 -12.53 -20.93
C VAL A 12 18.19 -11.63 -20.07
N ALA A 13 19.44 -11.38 -20.48
CA ALA A 13 20.37 -10.51 -19.79
C ALA A 13 19.88 -9.06 -19.73
N ALA A 14 19.24 -8.55 -20.80
CA ALA A 14 18.63 -7.23 -20.80
C ALA A 14 17.49 -7.12 -19.79
N PHE A 15 16.61 -8.11 -19.72
CA PHE A 15 15.53 -8.16 -18.73
C PHE A 15 16.06 -8.29 -17.30
N LEU A 16 17.10 -9.10 -17.10
CA LEU A 16 17.73 -9.29 -15.80
C LEU A 16 18.44 -8.02 -15.33
N PHE A 17 19.11 -7.31 -16.24
CA PHE A 17 19.70 -6.01 -15.98
C PHE A 17 18.65 -4.94 -15.65
N MET A 18 17.53 -4.88 -16.38
CA MET A 18 16.45 -3.95 -16.07
C MET A 18 15.78 -4.27 -14.72
N PHE A 19 15.58 -5.55 -14.41
CA PHE A 19 15.08 -5.97 -13.10
C PHE A 19 16.05 -5.61 -11.96
N TRP A 20 17.35 -5.81 -12.14
CA TRP A 20 18.35 -5.44 -11.15
C TRP A 20 18.40 -3.92 -10.92
N ARG A 21 18.30 -3.13 -12.00
CA ARG A 21 18.29 -1.66 -11.92
C ARG A 21 17.00 -1.09 -11.31
N ARG A 22 15.86 -1.76 -11.53
CA ARG A 22 14.54 -1.35 -11.04
C ARG A 22 13.74 -2.57 -10.59
N PRO A 23 13.99 -3.08 -9.37
CA PRO A 23 13.28 -4.26 -8.87
C PRO A 23 11.82 -3.88 -8.62
N SER A 24 10.95 -4.31 -9.52
CA SER A 24 9.50 -4.16 -9.40
C SER A 24 8.81 -5.46 -9.81
N LEU A 25 7.60 -5.65 -9.29
CA LEU A 25 6.79 -6.84 -9.58
C LEU A 25 6.50 -6.97 -11.08
N ASN A 26 6.37 -5.85 -11.80
CA ASN A 26 6.19 -5.81 -13.25
C ASN A 26 7.43 -6.38 -13.97
N TRP A 27 8.64 -5.91 -13.62
CA TRP A 27 9.87 -6.45 -14.21
C TRP A 27 10.11 -7.91 -13.83
N GLY A 28 9.69 -8.34 -12.64
CA GLY A 28 9.73 -9.73 -12.21
C GLY A 28 8.87 -10.65 -13.09
N ILE A 29 7.64 -10.25 -13.38
CA ILE A 29 6.73 -11.00 -14.28
C ILE A 29 7.26 -11.03 -15.71
N GLY A 30 7.80 -9.90 -16.20
CA GLY A 30 8.45 -9.83 -17.51
C GLY A 30 9.65 -10.78 -17.61
N LEU A 31 10.53 -10.77 -16.61
CA LEU A 31 11.70 -11.65 -16.55
C LEU A 31 11.29 -13.13 -16.49
N LEU A 32 10.32 -13.49 -15.64
CA LEU A 32 9.79 -14.85 -15.53
C LEU A 32 9.22 -15.35 -16.87
N THR A 33 8.46 -14.50 -17.56
CA THR A 33 7.84 -14.84 -18.85
C THR A 33 8.91 -15.05 -19.93
N VAL A 34 9.88 -14.14 -20.04
CA VAL A 34 10.95 -14.22 -21.06
C VAL A 34 11.87 -15.41 -20.80
N THR A 35 12.27 -15.64 -19.55
CA THR A 35 13.10 -16.79 -19.18
C THR A 35 12.38 -18.11 -19.45
N SER A 36 11.10 -18.22 -19.07
CA SER A 36 10.29 -19.42 -19.31
C SER A 36 10.07 -19.68 -20.80
N ALA A 37 9.84 -18.63 -21.61
CA ALA A 37 9.71 -18.75 -23.05
C ALA A 37 11.02 -19.20 -23.72
N VAL A 38 12.16 -18.66 -23.30
CA VAL A 38 13.49 -19.03 -23.82
C VAL A 38 13.84 -20.48 -23.44
N LEU A 39 13.52 -20.90 -22.21
CA LEU A 39 13.71 -22.28 -21.77
C LEU A 39 12.82 -23.25 -22.53
N LEU A 40 11.54 -22.92 -22.72
CA LEU A 40 10.60 -23.75 -23.47
C LEU A 40 11.02 -23.89 -24.94
N ASP A 41 11.44 -22.80 -25.59
CA ASP A 41 11.91 -22.83 -26.97
C ASP A 41 13.24 -23.58 -27.12
N THR A 42 14.13 -23.50 -26.12
CA THR A 42 15.38 -24.27 -26.10
C THR A 42 15.10 -25.76 -25.88
N PHE A 43 14.15 -26.09 -25.02
CA PHE A 43 13.70 -27.44 -24.75
C PHE A 43 13.08 -28.09 -26.02
N LEU A 44 12.16 -27.40 -26.69
CA LEU A 44 11.53 -27.85 -27.94
C LEU A 44 12.49 -27.84 -29.15
N GLY A 45 13.56 -27.08 -29.09
CA GLY A 45 14.63 -27.13 -30.10
C GLY A 45 15.62 -28.27 -29.87
N THR A 46 15.75 -28.74 -28.63
CA THR A 46 16.65 -29.83 -28.25
C THR A 46 15.98 -31.19 -28.39
N PHE A 47 14.71 -31.26 -28.01
CA PHE A 47 13.86 -32.44 -28.17
C PHE A 47 12.94 -32.21 -29.36
N ASN A 48 12.81 -33.19 -30.25
CA ASN A 48 12.04 -33.06 -31.48
C ASN A 48 10.66 -32.44 -31.21
N ARG A 49 10.42 -31.25 -31.79
CA ARG A 49 9.25 -30.41 -31.49
C ARG A 49 7.93 -31.14 -31.73
N GLU A 50 7.84 -31.91 -32.81
CA GLU A 50 6.63 -32.63 -33.18
C GLU A 50 6.29 -33.74 -32.18
N GLU A 51 7.32 -34.44 -31.71
CA GLU A 51 7.21 -35.53 -30.73
C GLU A 51 6.85 -34.98 -29.34
N MET A 52 7.47 -33.87 -28.94
CA MET A 52 7.16 -33.19 -27.69
C MET A 52 5.77 -32.56 -27.70
N LEU A 53 5.33 -31.96 -28.81
CA LEU A 53 3.96 -31.45 -28.94
C LEU A 53 2.93 -32.58 -28.84
N ALA A 54 3.21 -33.75 -29.43
CA ALA A 54 2.37 -34.93 -29.30
C ALA A 54 2.32 -35.46 -27.86
N GLN A 55 3.44 -35.40 -27.14
CA GLN A 55 3.56 -35.87 -25.76
C GLN A 55 2.93 -34.92 -24.73
N PHE A 56 3.08 -33.60 -24.90
CA PHE A 56 2.49 -32.60 -24.00
C PHE A 56 1.02 -32.33 -24.30
N GLY A 57 0.57 -32.49 -25.54
CA GLY A 57 -0.83 -32.33 -25.95
C GLY A 57 -1.44 -31.02 -25.42
N PHE A 58 -2.52 -31.13 -24.63
CA PHE A 58 -3.23 -30.00 -24.04
C PHE A 58 -2.36 -29.12 -23.12
N PHE A 59 -1.39 -29.69 -22.39
CA PHE A 59 -0.55 -28.94 -21.45
C PHE A 59 0.35 -27.92 -22.16
N PHE A 60 0.73 -28.17 -23.41
CA PHE A 60 1.46 -27.19 -24.21
C PHE A 60 0.65 -25.89 -24.38
N TYR A 61 -0.65 -26.01 -24.63
CA TYR A 61 -1.53 -24.85 -24.81
C TYR A 61 -1.76 -24.09 -23.50
N ILE A 62 -1.77 -24.79 -22.35
CA ILE A 62 -1.82 -24.13 -21.03
C ILE A 62 -0.55 -23.31 -20.80
N ILE A 63 0.63 -23.90 -21.04
CA ILE A 63 1.92 -23.23 -20.86
C ILE A 63 2.04 -22.04 -21.83
N ALA A 64 1.69 -22.24 -23.11
CA ALA A 64 1.66 -21.17 -24.09
C ALA A 64 0.67 -20.06 -23.70
N GLY A 65 -0.51 -20.41 -23.21
CA GLY A 65 -1.50 -19.47 -22.70
C GLY A 65 -1.01 -18.66 -21.50
N LEU A 66 -0.32 -19.29 -20.55
CA LEU A 66 0.31 -18.60 -19.42
C LEU A 66 1.43 -17.66 -19.86
N LEU A 67 2.26 -18.07 -20.83
CA LEU A 67 3.32 -17.21 -21.37
C LEU A 67 2.75 -16.01 -22.13
N ILE A 68 1.72 -16.21 -22.96
CA ILE A 68 1.05 -15.13 -23.69
C ILE A 68 0.33 -14.20 -22.71
N GLY A 69 -0.34 -14.74 -21.69
CA GLY A 69 -1.01 -13.97 -20.65
C GLY A 69 -0.03 -13.14 -19.82
N GLY A 70 1.09 -13.75 -19.39
CA GLY A 70 2.16 -13.07 -18.67
C GLY A 70 2.81 -11.96 -19.52
N ALA A 71 3.02 -12.21 -20.81
CA ALA A 71 3.56 -11.23 -21.74
C ALA A 71 2.59 -10.06 -21.97
N ALA A 72 1.31 -10.34 -22.16
CA ALA A 72 0.27 -9.32 -22.33
C ALA A 72 0.10 -8.47 -21.07
N TYR A 73 0.08 -9.10 -19.89
CA TYR A 73 0.04 -8.40 -18.61
C TYR A 73 1.26 -7.48 -18.42
N TRP A 74 2.46 -7.99 -18.67
CA TRP A 74 3.69 -7.22 -18.58
C TRP A 74 3.70 -6.04 -19.57
N LEU A 75 3.29 -6.27 -20.82
CA LEU A 75 3.19 -5.25 -21.85
C LEU A 75 2.19 -4.17 -21.45
N PHE A 76 1.00 -4.55 -20.98
CA PHE A 76 -0.03 -3.61 -20.56
C PHE A 76 0.40 -2.78 -19.33
N SER A 77 1.14 -3.39 -18.41
CA SER A 77 1.71 -2.73 -17.24
C SER A 77 2.72 -1.63 -17.61
N LEU A 78 3.45 -1.77 -18.73
CA LEU A 78 4.35 -0.72 -19.24
C LEU A 78 3.58 0.51 -19.77
N PHE A 79 2.33 0.35 -20.18
CA PHE A 79 1.49 1.43 -20.76
C PHE A 79 0.53 2.09 -19.74
N GLN A 80 0.39 1.55 -18.52
CA GLN A 80 -0.38 2.19 -17.46
C GLN A 80 -0.03 3.67 -17.17
N PRO A 81 1.24 4.12 -17.17
CA PRO A 81 1.53 5.54 -16.96
C PRO A 81 0.99 6.46 -18.07
N VAL A 82 0.83 5.95 -19.30
CA VAL A 82 0.29 6.71 -20.44
C VAL A 82 -1.24 6.71 -20.42
N GLN A 83 -1.87 5.62 -20.00
CA GLN A 83 -3.33 5.56 -19.84
C GLN A 83 -3.81 6.48 -18.71
N ALA A 84 -3.07 6.59 -17.60
CA ALA A 84 -3.36 7.56 -16.54
C ALA A 84 -3.29 9.01 -17.04
N MET A 85 -2.46 9.29 -18.05
CA MET A 85 -2.35 10.60 -18.70
C MET A 85 -3.48 10.84 -19.72
N MET A 86 -4.02 9.79 -20.36
CA MET A 86 -5.12 9.89 -21.33
C MET A 86 -6.52 9.83 -20.70
N SER A 87 -6.68 9.20 -19.53
CA SER A 87 -7.92 9.22 -18.76
C SER A 87 -8.05 10.46 -17.85
N GLY A 88 -7.03 11.31 -17.82
CA GLY A 88 -6.96 12.55 -17.04
C GLY A 88 -7.46 13.80 -17.77
N GLY A 89 -8.54 13.69 -18.56
CA GLY A 89 -9.22 14.83 -19.17
C GLY A 89 -10.15 15.57 -18.20
N GLN A 90 -9.63 16.00 -17.04
CA GLN A 90 -10.21 17.04 -16.17
C GLN A 90 -9.11 17.61 -15.28
N SER A 91 -8.07 18.15 -15.90
CA SER A 91 -7.05 18.95 -15.21
C SER A 91 -7.63 20.34 -14.97
N ARG A 92 -7.97 20.65 -13.70
CA ARG A 92 -8.05 22.03 -13.22
C ARG A 92 -6.65 22.64 -13.36
N GLU A 93 -6.56 23.68 -14.19
CA GLU A 93 -5.34 24.46 -14.40
C GLU A 93 -4.80 24.99 -13.06
N VAL A 94 -3.57 24.61 -12.72
CA VAL A 94 -2.76 25.32 -11.74
C VAL A 94 -1.65 26.00 -12.52
N THR A 95 -1.70 27.33 -12.54
CA THR A 95 -0.74 28.20 -13.20
C THR A 95 0.65 27.98 -12.58
N ALA A 96 1.58 27.44 -13.37
CA ALA A 96 2.98 27.28 -12.96
C ALA A 96 3.69 28.64 -12.95
N VAL A 97 4.25 29.03 -11.80
CA VAL A 97 5.21 30.13 -11.70
C VAL A 97 6.59 29.61 -12.11
N ALA A 98 7.26 30.36 -12.98
CA ALA A 98 8.54 30.02 -13.59
C ALA A 98 9.67 29.81 -12.56
N ALA A 99 10.46 28.76 -12.77
CA ALA A 99 11.69 28.51 -12.04
C ALA A 99 12.81 29.44 -12.52
N ASN A 100 13.45 30.14 -11.58
CA ASN A 100 14.67 30.91 -11.83
C ASN A 100 15.88 29.96 -11.75
N PRO A 101 16.79 29.94 -12.75
CA PRO A 101 17.94 29.04 -12.75
C PRO A 101 19.17 29.76 -12.20
N ASP A 102 19.38 29.74 -10.89
CA ASP A 102 20.70 29.98 -10.29
C ASP A 102 20.65 29.67 -8.78
N ALA A 103 21.12 28.49 -8.37
CA ALA A 103 21.68 28.25 -7.04
C ALA A 103 22.44 26.91 -7.00
N ALA A 104 23.71 26.99 -6.63
CA ALA A 104 24.63 25.89 -6.36
C ALA A 104 24.16 25.00 -5.17
N PRO A 105 24.72 23.78 -4.99
CA PRO A 105 24.17 22.80 -4.08
C PRO A 105 24.45 23.19 -2.62
N GLN A 106 23.40 23.61 -1.90
CA GLN A 106 23.46 23.84 -0.47
C GLN A 106 22.91 22.62 0.28
N THR A 107 23.79 21.95 1.02
CA THR A 107 23.44 21.18 2.21
C THR A 107 22.77 22.12 3.20
N SER A 108 21.43 22.12 3.22
CA SER A 108 20.65 22.94 4.13
C SER A 108 19.79 22.05 5.01
N GLN A 109 20.11 22.06 6.32
CA GLN A 109 19.11 21.94 7.37
C GLN A 109 18.08 23.04 7.15
N ASN A 110 17.12 22.80 6.26
CA ASN A 110 16.03 23.73 6.04
C ASN A 110 15.06 23.57 7.23
N PRO A 111 14.73 24.63 7.98
CA PRO A 111 13.56 24.58 8.83
C PRO A 111 12.37 24.25 7.93
N ILE A 112 11.62 23.22 8.31
CA ILE A 112 10.46 22.75 7.55
C ILE A 112 9.46 23.90 7.51
N GLN A 113 9.37 24.56 6.36
CA GLN A 113 8.49 25.69 6.18
C GLN A 113 7.13 25.15 5.72
N PHE A 114 6.26 24.85 6.69
CA PHE A 114 4.86 24.61 6.41
C PHE A 114 4.25 25.86 5.77
N SER A 115 3.39 25.70 4.76
CA SER A 115 2.68 26.85 4.15
C SER A 115 2.02 27.69 5.25
N PRO A 116 2.29 29.01 5.32
CA PRO A 116 1.79 29.86 6.38
C PRO A 116 0.27 30.02 6.21
N GLY A 117 -0.49 29.20 6.93
CA GLY A 117 -1.92 29.37 7.07
C GLY A 117 -2.15 30.51 8.06
N THR A 118 -2.39 31.72 7.54
CA THR A 118 -2.97 32.90 8.24
C THR A 118 -2.84 32.86 9.78
N ASP A 119 -1.66 33.26 10.27
CA ASP A 119 -1.31 33.24 11.68
C ASP A 119 -1.98 34.40 12.45
N GLU A 120 -3.13 34.11 13.08
CA GLU A 120 -3.66 34.88 14.21
C GLU A 120 -3.97 34.00 15.45
N THR A 121 -3.79 32.68 15.36
CA THR A 121 -4.35 31.71 16.34
C THR A 121 -3.34 30.80 17.05
N GLY A 122 -2.03 30.96 16.86
CA GLY A 122 -1.01 30.15 17.55
C GLY A 122 -0.78 28.74 16.97
N THR A 123 -1.46 28.38 15.88
CA THR A 123 -1.47 27.03 15.30
C THR A 123 -0.15 26.58 14.64
N ALA A 124 0.73 27.52 14.26
CA ALA A 124 2.02 27.18 13.64
C ALA A 124 2.97 26.46 14.63
N PHE A 125 2.97 26.86 15.91
CA PHE A 125 3.77 26.22 16.95
C PHE A 125 3.29 24.79 17.23
N ASP A 126 1.97 24.60 17.31
CA ASP A 126 1.36 23.28 17.52
C ASP A 126 1.68 22.32 16.36
N ARG A 127 1.75 22.82 15.12
CA ARG A 127 2.12 22.00 13.96
C ARG A 127 3.56 21.51 14.04
N GLN A 128 4.52 22.39 14.34
CA GLN A 128 5.92 21.99 14.45
C GLN A 128 6.11 20.97 15.58
N MET A 129 5.44 21.17 16.71
CA MET A 129 5.48 20.22 17.84
C MET A 129 4.91 18.85 17.44
N ILE A 130 3.73 18.80 16.81
CA ILE A 130 3.12 17.55 16.34
C ILE A 130 4.02 16.86 15.32
N TYR A 131 4.63 17.63 14.42
CA TYR A 131 5.56 17.10 13.42
C TYR A 131 6.76 16.39 14.09
N GLU A 132 7.40 17.05 15.04
CA GLU A 132 8.55 16.50 15.75
C GLU A 132 8.17 15.26 16.56
N GLU A 133 7.01 15.29 17.21
CA GLU A 133 6.50 14.15 17.97
C GLU A 133 6.22 12.94 17.06
N ILE A 134 5.62 13.14 15.89
CA ILE A 134 5.43 12.06 14.91
C ILE A 134 6.77 11.55 14.39
N ARG A 135 7.66 12.44 13.97
CA ARG A 135 8.96 12.06 13.41
C ARG A 135 9.82 11.25 14.39
N ASP A 136 9.87 11.69 15.64
CA ASP A 136 10.83 11.18 16.62
C ASP A 136 10.30 9.97 17.39
N ARG A 137 8.98 9.81 17.51
CA ARG A 137 8.36 8.77 18.34
C ARG A 137 7.50 7.77 17.59
N LEU A 138 7.00 8.09 16.39
CA LEU A 138 6.16 7.18 15.60
C LEU A 138 6.96 6.50 14.49
N GLY A 139 6.82 5.19 14.39
CA GLY A 139 7.31 4.42 13.25
C GLY A 139 6.34 4.45 12.06
N ARG A 140 6.75 3.87 10.93
CA ARG A 140 5.93 3.81 9.72
C ARG A 140 4.57 3.15 9.95
N GLU A 141 4.53 2.06 10.72
CA GLU A 141 3.28 1.37 11.06
C GLU A 141 2.33 2.25 11.90
N ASP A 142 2.87 3.11 12.75
CA ASP A 142 2.10 4.02 13.58
C ASP A 142 1.52 5.16 12.74
N VAL A 143 2.28 5.67 11.75
CA VAL A 143 1.76 6.65 10.78
C VAL A 143 0.63 6.05 9.94
N LEU A 144 0.72 4.77 9.56
CA LEU A 144 -0.37 4.07 8.88
C LEU A 144 -1.63 3.96 9.76
N ASP A 145 -1.47 3.75 11.06
CA ASP A 145 -2.59 3.79 11.99
C ASP A 145 -3.19 5.18 12.15
N LEU A 146 -2.38 6.25 12.07
CA LEU A 146 -2.89 7.62 12.02
C LEU A 146 -3.78 7.83 10.78
N LEU A 147 -3.34 7.38 9.61
CA LEU A 147 -4.14 7.50 8.38
C LEU A 147 -5.49 6.80 8.54
N PHE A 148 -5.46 5.58 9.08
CA PHE A 148 -6.66 4.80 9.35
C PHE A 148 -7.59 5.51 10.35
N ASP A 149 -7.06 5.97 11.48
CA ASP A 149 -7.83 6.63 12.54
C ASP A 149 -8.46 7.94 12.06
N LEU A 150 -7.76 8.68 11.21
CA LEU A 150 -8.22 9.93 10.60
C LEU A 150 -9.11 9.73 9.38
N ARG A 151 -9.41 8.48 9.00
CA ARG A 151 -10.19 8.12 7.80
C ARG A 151 -9.62 8.74 6.51
N ILE A 152 -8.29 8.85 6.44
CA ILE A 152 -7.57 9.31 5.25
C ILE A 152 -7.29 8.08 4.38
N GLN A 153 -7.62 8.18 3.09
CA GLN A 153 -7.31 7.11 2.15
C GLN A 153 -5.83 7.16 1.77
N ASP A 154 -5.23 5.99 1.56
CA ASP A 154 -3.79 5.86 1.28
C ASP A 154 -3.37 6.71 0.07
N ASN A 155 -4.19 6.74 -1.00
CA ASN A 155 -3.93 7.49 -2.23
C ASN A 155 -3.98 9.03 -2.08
N GLU A 156 -4.51 9.55 -0.98
CA GLU A 156 -4.60 11.00 -0.74
C GLU A 156 -3.27 11.57 -0.22
N VAL A 157 -2.46 10.73 0.42
CA VAL A 157 -1.22 11.13 1.08
C VAL A 157 -0.01 10.36 0.56
N MET A 158 -0.19 9.13 0.07
CA MET A 158 0.90 8.26 -0.39
C MET A 158 1.14 8.37 -1.89
N THR A 159 2.40 8.57 -2.23
CA THR A 159 2.96 8.44 -3.58
C THR A 159 3.83 7.19 -3.66
N LEU A 160 3.99 6.63 -4.88
CA LEU A 160 4.55 5.30 -5.15
C LEU A 160 5.98 5.03 -4.60
N GLN A 161 6.72 6.06 -4.15
CA GLN A 161 8.07 5.94 -3.58
C GLN A 161 8.31 6.96 -2.44
N GLN A 162 7.31 7.14 -1.57
CA GLN A 162 7.37 8.19 -0.56
C GLN A 162 8.23 7.82 0.66
N ASP A 163 9.12 8.73 1.03
CA ASP A 163 9.83 8.69 2.31
C ASP A 163 8.88 8.98 3.48
N MET A 164 9.17 8.42 4.67
CA MET A 164 8.38 8.58 5.89
C MET A 164 8.24 10.07 6.25
N HIS A 165 9.29 10.86 6.06
CA HIS A 165 9.28 12.30 6.27
C HIS A 165 8.22 13.01 5.44
N GLN A 166 8.19 12.74 4.13
CA GLN A 166 7.22 13.33 3.23
C GLN A 166 5.80 12.85 3.54
N LEU A 167 5.63 11.61 4.00
CA LEU A 167 4.32 11.08 4.42
C LEU A 167 3.73 11.88 5.59
N ILE A 168 4.57 12.19 6.59
CA ILE A 168 4.17 13.00 7.76
C ILE A 168 3.77 14.41 7.31
N ILE A 169 4.55 15.04 6.42
CA ILE A 169 4.24 16.37 5.88
C ILE A 169 2.90 16.35 5.14
N ASN A 170 2.70 15.41 4.20
CA ASN A 170 1.46 15.30 3.44
C ASN A 170 0.24 15.08 4.36
N LEU A 171 0.39 14.24 5.39
CA LEU A 171 -0.64 14.03 6.40
C LEU A 171 -1.00 15.32 7.14
N MET A 172 0.01 16.07 7.59
CA MET A 172 -0.19 17.33 8.30
C MET A 172 -0.82 18.41 7.43
N GLU A 173 -0.39 18.52 6.17
CA GLU A 173 -0.99 19.47 5.23
C GLU A 173 -2.43 19.12 4.92
N LEU A 174 -2.74 17.84 4.68
CA LEU A 174 -4.09 17.38 4.40
C LEU A 174 -5.03 17.61 5.59
N THR A 175 -4.59 17.30 6.81
CA THR A 175 -5.39 17.52 8.02
C THR A 175 -5.58 18.99 8.31
N ALA A 176 -4.58 19.84 8.06
CA ALA A 176 -4.72 21.29 8.16
C ALA A 176 -5.73 21.83 7.14
N GLN A 177 -5.68 21.39 5.88
CA GLN A 177 -6.63 21.78 4.84
C GLN A 177 -8.07 21.38 5.19
N ARG A 178 -8.26 20.26 5.90
CA ARG A 178 -9.56 19.77 6.38
C ARG A 178 -10.02 20.40 7.69
N GLY A 179 -9.22 21.26 8.32
CA GLY A 179 -9.50 21.78 9.66
C GLY A 179 -9.49 20.71 10.75
N GLN A 180 -8.79 19.59 10.53
CA GLN A 180 -8.73 18.41 11.40
C GLN A 180 -7.44 18.34 12.24
N THR A 181 -6.67 19.42 12.35
CA THR A 181 -5.41 19.44 13.10
C THR A 181 -5.57 18.99 14.56
N GLY A 182 -6.68 19.35 15.23
CA GLY A 182 -6.97 18.88 16.58
C GLY A 182 -7.26 17.38 16.66
N GLN A 183 -7.86 16.79 15.62
CA GLN A 183 -8.08 15.34 15.54
C GLN A 183 -6.77 14.59 15.30
N LEU A 184 -5.86 15.17 14.52
CA LEU A 184 -4.50 14.64 14.34
C LEU A 184 -3.75 14.59 15.68
N ALA A 185 -3.74 15.69 16.44
CA ALA A 185 -3.08 15.74 17.75
C ALA A 185 -3.61 14.64 18.70
N LEU A 186 -4.94 14.50 18.78
CA LEU A 186 -5.58 13.47 19.59
C LEU A 186 -5.27 12.04 19.09
N ALA A 187 -5.19 11.83 17.78
CA ALA A 187 -4.82 10.53 17.21
C ALA A 187 -3.37 10.17 17.52
N VAL A 188 -2.45 11.14 17.45
CA VAL A 188 -1.04 10.98 17.85
C VAL A 188 -0.92 10.58 19.31
N GLU A 189 -1.59 11.31 20.21
CA GLU A 189 -1.62 11.00 21.64
C GLU A 189 -2.13 9.57 21.89
N ARG A 190 -3.20 9.16 21.22
CA ARG A 190 -3.77 7.80 21.37
C ARG A 190 -2.86 6.70 20.88
N ILE A 191 -1.98 6.97 19.92
CA ILE A 191 -1.01 5.97 19.45
C ILE A 191 0.17 5.88 20.42
N LEU A 192 0.66 7.01 20.91
CA LEU A 192 1.77 7.07 21.87
C LEU A 192 1.37 6.53 23.25
N THR A 193 0.14 6.81 23.66
CA THR A 193 -0.44 6.41 24.94
C THR A 193 -1.79 5.74 24.69
N PRO A 194 -1.78 4.46 24.28
CA PRO A 194 -3.02 3.75 24.01
C PRO A 194 -3.86 3.61 25.28
N PRO A 195 -5.20 3.78 25.17
CA PRO A 195 -6.09 3.61 26.31
C PRO A 195 -5.98 2.19 26.87
N ALA A 196 -5.99 2.08 28.19
CA ALA A 196 -6.02 0.80 28.86
C ALA A 196 -7.31 0.02 28.48
N PRO A 197 -7.26 -1.32 28.42
CA PRO A 197 -8.43 -2.14 28.04
C PRO A 197 -9.68 -1.84 28.88
N GLU A 198 -9.52 -1.53 30.17
CA GLU A 198 -10.62 -1.21 31.09
C GLU A 198 -11.29 0.13 30.77
N GLY A 199 -10.57 1.03 30.09
CA GLY A 199 -11.07 2.34 29.65
C GLY A 199 -11.78 2.32 28.31
N LEU A 200 -11.78 1.18 27.60
CA LEU A 200 -12.48 1.03 26.33
C LEU A 200 -14.00 0.91 26.55
N PRO A 201 -14.81 1.39 25.59
CA PRO A 201 -16.24 1.21 25.67
C PRO A 201 -16.58 -0.28 25.66
N ARG A 202 -17.61 -0.63 26.43
CA ARG A 202 -18.17 -1.99 26.39
C ARG A 202 -18.66 -2.32 24.99
N LEU A 203 -18.64 -3.61 24.67
CA LEU A 203 -18.96 -4.10 23.33
C LEU A 203 -20.37 -3.73 22.87
N GLU A 204 -21.33 -3.63 23.80
CA GLU A 204 -22.71 -3.25 23.49
C GLU A 204 -22.85 -1.78 23.06
N LYS A 205 -21.84 -0.95 23.36
CA LYS A 205 -21.80 0.46 22.95
C LYS A 205 -21.03 0.69 21.65
N ILE A 206 -20.39 -0.34 21.11
CA ILE A 206 -19.67 -0.25 19.84
C ILE A 206 -20.69 -0.43 18.71
N SER A 207 -20.74 0.56 17.82
CA SER A 207 -21.65 0.63 16.69
C SER A 207 -20.92 1.04 15.41
N LEU A 208 -21.61 1.03 14.27
CA LEU A 208 -21.09 1.49 12.98
C LEU A 208 -20.63 2.96 13.00
N GLU A 209 -21.22 3.77 13.87
CA GLU A 209 -20.89 5.19 14.03
C GLU A 209 -19.65 5.40 14.91
N SER A 210 -19.17 4.35 15.57
CA SER A 210 -18.00 4.45 16.44
C SER A 210 -16.75 4.85 15.62
N PRO A 211 -15.88 5.70 16.18
CA PRO A 211 -14.61 6.04 15.54
C PRO A 211 -13.78 4.78 15.23
N PRO A 212 -13.08 4.72 14.08
CA PRO A 212 -12.27 3.56 13.69
C PRO A 212 -11.22 3.20 14.76
N THR A 213 -10.68 4.22 15.43
CA THR A 213 -9.77 4.11 16.54
C THR A 213 -10.29 3.20 17.65
N ILE A 214 -11.59 3.28 17.99
CA ILE A 214 -12.16 2.48 19.07
C ILE A 214 -12.13 1.00 18.71
N LEU A 215 -12.62 0.65 17.52
CA LEU A 215 -12.62 -0.74 17.07
C LEU A 215 -11.20 -1.31 16.98
N ARG A 216 -10.25 -0.51 16.46
CA ARG A 216 -8.84 -0.91 16.38
C ARG A 216 -8.28 -1.22 17.76
N HIS A 217 -8.43 -0.32 18.72
CA HIS A 217 -7.93 -0.55 20.09
C HIS A 217 -8.64 -1.72 20.77
N TYR A 218 -9.95 -1.88 20.57
CA TYR A 218 -10.71 -3.00 21.12
C TYR A 218 -10.19 -4.35 20.61
N LEU A 219 -10.00 -4.49 19.30
CA LEU A 219 -9.43 -5.70 18.70
C LEU A 219 -7.99 -5.94 19.18
N LEU A 220 -7.18 -4.88 19.30
CA LEU A 220 -5.82 -5.01 19.81
C LEU A 220 -5.75 -5.42 21.28
N ALA A 221 -6.70 -5.01 22.11
CA ALA A 221 -6.76 -5.35 23.52
C ALA A 221 -7.34 -6.75 23.78
N HIS A 222 -8.44 -7.12 23.12
CA HIS A 222 -9.25 -8.28 23.50
C HIS A 222 -9.14 -9.49 22.58
N TYR A 223 -8.48 -9.37 21.42
CA TYR A 223 -8.32 -10.48 20.49
C TYR A 223 -6.85 -10.86 20.39
N ASP A 224 -6.53 -12.14 20.50
CA ASP A 224 -5.23 -12.66 20.08
C ASP A 224 -5.24 -12.96 18.57
N LEU A 225 -4.10 -13.42 18.03
CA LEU A 225 -3.98 -13.73 16.60
C LEU A 225 -4.91 -14.86 16.17
N GLU A 226 -5.12 -15.87 17.03
CA GLU A 226 -5.99 -17.01 16.73
C GLU A 226 -7.46 -16.57 16.63
N LYS A 227 -7.93 -15.74 17.58
CA LYS A 227 -9.29 -15.20 17.58
C LYS A 227 -9.51 -14.27 16.38
N LEU A 228 -8.50 -13.46 16.02
CA LEU A 228 -8.55 -12.63 14.80
C LEU A 228 -8.67 -13.49 13.54
N GLN A 229 -7.90 -14.58 13.44
CA GLN A 229 -7.96 -15.51 12.31
C GLN A 229 -9.33 -16.18 12.21
N LYS A 230 -9.87 -16.71 13.32
CA LYS A 230 -11.22 -17.30 13.36
C LYS A 230 -12.28 -16.29 12.92
N THR A 231 -12.15 -15.04 13.36
CA THR A 231 -13.07 -13.96 12.98
C THR A 231 -12.98 -13.63 11.50
N ALA A 232 -11.77 -13.53 10.93
CA ALA A 232 -11.58 -13.32 9.51
C ALA A 232 -12.18 -14.45 8.66
N VAL A 233 -11.97 -15.71 9.07
CA VAL A 233 -12.54 -16.89 8.40
C VAL A 233 -14.07 -16.88 8.47
N ALA A 234 -14.65 -16.54 9.63
CA ALA A 234 -16.11 -16.43 9.79
C ALA A 234 -16.71 -15.33 8.88
N LEU A 235 -15.96 -14.26 8.62
CA LEU A 235 -16.34 -13.19 7.70
C LEU A 235 -16.07 -13.53 6.21
N GLY A 236 -15.59 -14.75 5.92
CA GLY A 236 -15.22 -15.17 4.57
C GLY A 236 -14.02 -14.40 4.00
N ILE A 237 -13.11 -13.95 4.88
CA ILE A 237 -11.88 -13.24 4.52
C ILE A 237 -10.73 -14.22 4.56
N ASP A 238 -9.98 -14.28 3.45
CA ASP A 238 -8.77 -15.07 3.39
C ASP A 238 -7.68 -14.43 4.27
N TRP A 239 -7.38 -15.08 5.39
CA TRP A 239 -6.43 -14.61 6.39
C TRP A 239 -5.02 -14.41 5.81
N GLU A 240 -4.64 -15.21 4.82
CA GLU A 240 -3.33 -15.16 4.17
C GLU A 240 -3.20 -13.95 3.23
N GLN A 241 -4.32 -13.34 2.81
CA GLN A 241 -4.32 -12.11 2.01
C GLN A 241 -4.08 -10.84 2.85
N LEU A 242 -4.26 -10.91 4.18
CA LEU A 242 -3.96 -9.80 5.08
C LEU A 242 -2.44 -9.71 5.33
N THR A 243 -1.88 -8.52 5.57
CA THR A 243 -0.43 -8.33 5.70
C THR A 243 0.20 -9.18 6.81
N VAL A 244 1.38 -9.76 6.56
CA VAL A 244 2.01 -10.81 7.39
C VAL A 244 2.82 -10.26 8.58
N THR A 245 2.98 -8.95 8.70
CA THR A 245 4.05 -8.34 9.52
C THR A 245 3.77 -8.27 11.01
N SER A 246 2.54 -7.97 11.45
CA SER A 246 2.22 -7.84 12.88
C SER A 246 0.72 -7.93 13.18
N LYS A 247 0.36 -8.18 14.45
CA LYS A 247 -1.03 -8.11 14.93
C LYS A 247 -1.67 -6.75 14.60
N LYS A 248 -0.91 -5.67 14.76
CA LYS A 248 -1.36 -4.29 14.48
C LYS A 248 -1.74 -4.13 13.02
N SER A 249 -0.85 -4.56 12.13
CA SER A 249 -1.05 -4.52 10.68
C SER A 249 -2.24 -5.40 10.25
N LYS A 250 -2.35 -6.63 10.80
CA LYS A 250 -3.50 -7.52 10.53
C LYS A 250 -4.84 -6.90 10.94
N VAL A 251 -4.92 -6.29 12.12
CA VAL A 251 -6.14 -5.61 12.59
C VAL A 251 -6.50 -4.44 11.67
N ARG A 252 -5.52 -3.59 11.34
CA ARG A 252 -5.74 -2.43 10.46
C ARG A 252 -6.23 -2.87 9.08
N ASP A 253 -5.61 -3.89 8.48
CA ASP A 253 -5.99 -4.41 7.17
C ASP A 253 -7.38 -5.05 7.16
N LEU A 254 -7.69 -5.84 8.21
CA LEU A 254 -9.01 -6.42 8.39
C LEU A 254 -10.07 -5.31 8.43
N LEU A 255 -9.84 -4.27 9.22
CA LEU A 255 -10.77 -3.15 9.32
C LEU A 255 -10.86 -2.38 8.00
N HIS A 256 -9.74 -2.07 7.33
CA HIS A 256 -9.77 -1.43 6.00
C HIS A 256 -10.58 -2.24 4.99
N TYR A 257 -10.39 -3.56 4.96
CA TYR A 257 -11.12 -4.45 4.06
C TYR A 257 -12.64 -4.37 4.30
N LEU A 258 -13.05 -4.37 5.57
CA LEU A 258 -14.46 -4.29 5.96
C LEU A 258 -15.06 -2.90 5.67
N TYR A 259 -14.33 -1.82 5.97
CA TYR A 259 -14.76 -0.46 5.66
C TYR A 259 -14.95 -0.25 4.16
N ARG A 260 -14.02 -0.71 3.32
CA ARG A 260 -14.11 -0.57 1.85
C ARG A 260 -15.31 -1.29 1.26
N ARG A 261 -15.80 -2.35 1.92
CA ARG A 261 -16.93 -3.18 1.47
C ARG A 261 -18.23 -2.89 2.21
N ASN A 262 -18.21 -1.93 3.14
CA ASN A 262 -19.34 -1.61 4.01
C ASN A 262 -19.89 -2.85 4.76
N ARG A 263 -18.99 -3.70 5.29
CA ARG A 263 -19.30 -4.95 6.01
C ARG A 263 -18.91 -4.90 7.50
N LEU A 264 -18.84 -3.69 8.06
CA LEU A 264 -18.40 -3.51 9.46
C LEU A 264 -19.46 -4.01 10.45
N ASP A 265 -20.72 -3.99 10.05
CA ASP A 265 -21.88 -4.53 10.76
C ASP A 265 -21.68 -6.01 11.07
N GLU A 266 -21.29 -6.81 10.07
CA GLU A 266 -21.03 -8.23 10.25
C GLU A 266 -19.94 -8.51 11.29
N LEU A 267 -18.89 -7.67 11.34
CA LEU A 267 -17.86 -7.79 12.36
C LEU A 267 -18.41 -7.45 13.75
N ILE A 268 -19.17 -6.37 13.88
CA ILE A 268 -19.75 -5.94 15.18
C ILE A 268 -20.70 -7.02 15.70
N ASP A 269 -21.56 -7.56 14.84
CA ASP A 269 -22.50 -8.63 15.19
C ASP A 269 -21.74 -9.89 15.66
N LEU A 270 -20.69 -10.30 14.94
CA LEU A 270 -19.84 -11.41 15.35
C LEU A 270 -19.10 -11.15 16.66
N MET A 271 -18.62 -9.93 16.88
CA MET A 271 -17.98 -9.57 18.15
C MET A 271 -19.00 -9.71 19.29
N GLN A 272 -20.19 -9.12 19.13
CA GLN A 272 -21.25 -9.16 20.14
C GLN A 272 -21.70 -10.59 20.45
N ALA A 273 -21.92 -11.42 19.43
CA ALA A 273 -22.29 -12.82 19.59
C ALA A 273 -21.22 -13.64 20.34
N ASN A 274 -19.94 -13.35 20.11
CA ASN A 274 -18.82 -14.02 20.78
C ASN A 274 -18.47 -13.42 22.15
N GLY A 275 -19.00 -12.25 22.49
CA GLY A 275 -18.82 -11.58 23.80
C GLY A 275 -19.92 -11.89 24.81
N SER A 276 -21.03 -12.49 24.36
CA SER A 276 -22.18 -12.89 25.19
C SER A 276 -22.10 -14.31 25.79
N VAL A 277 -20.91 -14.92 25.82
CA VAL A 277 -20.62 -16.22 26.43
C VAL A 277 -19.56 -16.05 27.50
#